data_AF-A0A820P327-F1
#
_entry.id   AF-A0A820P327-F1
#
_cell.length_a   1.000
_cell.length_b   1.000
_cell.length_c   1.000
_cell.angle_alpha   90.00
_cell.angle_beta   90.00
_cell.angle_gamma   90.00
#
_symmetry.space_group_name_H-M   'P 1'
#
loop_
_entity.id
_entity.type
_entity.pdbx_description
1 polymer ?
#
loop_
_entity_poly.entity_id
_entity_poly.type
_entity_poly.pdbx_seq_one_letter_code
_entity_poly.pdbx_strand_id
1 'polypeptide(L)'
;MFNTEKTFKNDNELNSLIFQIKTNPNLFNLSSGHVFCCEILRQYSPIQNDDLLQESDIFVFAFHHVAYDRASTEIFFDDLNIAYEHDKPIPINEDTFQYIDFAVYERKINMNLAREFWHAQLNGYNSESQRPFSMDRYRIVNDQRSPYTVHIEFALDDNLSRSFLSYAS
;
A
#
# COMPACT_ATOMS: atom_id res chain seq x y z
N MET A 1 -2.15 -0.31 19.78
CA MET A 1 -1.34 -1.13 18.86
C MET A 1 -1.80 -2.57 19.05
N PHE A 2 -2.59 -3.10 18.12
CA PHE A 2 -3.05 -4.49 18.19
C PHE A 2 -2.08 -5.33 17.39
N ASN A 3 -0.93 -5.68 17.98
CA ASN A 3 -0.09 -6.69 17.38
C ASN A 3 -0.80 -8.03 17.61
N THR A 4 -1.48 -8.52 16.58
CA THR A 4 -2.05 -9.87 16.58
C THR A 4 -1.05 -10.82 15.94
N GLU A 5 -0.55 -11.72 16.76
CA GLU A 5 0.27 -12.85 16.33
C GLU A 5 -0.66 -14.00 15.93
N LYS A 6 -0.38 -14.63 14.78
CA LYS A 6 -1.11 -15.79 14.28
C LYS A 6 -0.11 -16.84 13.83
N THR A 7 -0.46 -18.13 13.95
CA THR A 7 0.43 -19.23 13.56
C THR A 7 -0.11 -19.97 12.34
N PHE A 8 0.77 -20.44 11.46
CA PHE A 8 0.42 -21.28 10.31
C PHE A 8 1.33 -22.50 10.19
N LYS A 9 0.83 -23.61 9.64
CA LYS A 9 1.59 -24.87 9.47
C LYS A 9 2.00 -25.15 8.03
N ASN A 10 1.28 -24.60 7.06
CA ASN A 10 1.44 -24.88 5.64
C ASN A 10 0.97 -23.70 4.79
N ASP A 11 1.28 -23.75 3.49
CA ASP A 11 0.97 -22.67 2.55
C ASP A 11 -0.53 -22.40 2.40
N ASN A 12 -1.39 -23.41 2.56
CA ASN A 12 -2.84 -23.21 2.48
C ASN A 12 -3.36 -22.39 3.67
N GLU A 13 -2.86 -22.67 4.87
CA GLU A 13 -3.15 -21.89 6.07
C GLU A 13 -2.61 -20.47 5.95
N LEU A 14 -1.37 -20.31 5.47
CA LEU A 14 -0.76 -19.00 5.23
C LEU A 14 -1.61 -18.16 4.25
N ASN A 15 -1.96 -18.72 3.10
CA ASN A 15 -2.79 -18.05 2.10
C ASN A 15 -4.18 -17.69 2.65
N SER A 16 -4.76 -18.58 3.45
CA SER A 16 -6.04 -18.33 4.12
C SER A 16 -5.95 -17.17 5.11
N LEU A 17 -4.88 -17.09 5.91
CA LEU A 17 -4.64 -16.00 6.84
C LEU A 17 -4.44 -14.67 6.10
N ILE A 18 -3.59 -14.64 5.08
CA ILE A 18 -3.37 -13.45 4.25
C ILE A 18 -4.69 -12.98 3.62
N PHE A 19 -5.52 -13.90 3.13
CA PHE A 19 -6.83 -13.58 2.57
C PHE A 19 -7.78 -12.98 3.62
N GLN A 20 -7.82 -13.55 4.83
CA GLN A 20 -8.63 -13.01 5.93
C GLN A 20 -8.19 -11.61 6.34
N ILE A 21 -6.88 -11.36 6.42
CA ILE A 21 -6.34 -10.02 6.73
C ILE A 21 -6.77 -9.04 5.65
N LYS A 22 -6.57 -9.39 4.38
CA LYS A 22 -6.94 -8.55 3.23
C LYS A 22 -8.43 -8.23 3.12
N THR A 23 -9.28 -9.18 3.51
CA THR A 23 -10.74 -9.06 3.40
C THR A 23 -11.41 -8.54 4.67
N ASN A 24 -10.65 -8.31 5.74
CA ASN A 24 -11.18 -7.77 6.99
C ASN A 24 -11.75 -6.35 6.76
N PRO A 25 -13.08 -6.16 6.89
CA PRO A 25 -13.70 -4.85 6.67
C PRO A 25 -13.31 -3.82 7.72
N ASN A 26 -12.83 -4.28 8.89
CA ASN A 26 -12.39 -3.44 9.99
C ASN A 26 -10.86 -3.28 10.04
N LEU A 27 -10.15 -3.67 8.97
CA LEU A 27 -8.70 -3.52 8.88
C LEU A 27 -8.27 -2.07 9.07
N PHE A 28 -9.08 -1.13 8.60
CA PHE A 28 -8.87 0.31 8.77
C PHE A 28 -10.12 1.01 9.30
N ASN A 29 -9.92 2.04 10.10
CA ASN A 29 -10.97 2.95 10.55
C ASN A 29 -10.43 4.38 10.49
N LEU A 30 -10.81 5.09 9.43
CA LEU A 30 -10.37 6.47 9.16
C LEU A 30 -10.83 7.43 10.26
N SER A 31 -12.03 7.24 10.80
CA SER A 31 -12.60 8.11 11.85
C SER A 31 -11.82 8.02 13.16
N SER A 32 -11.16 6.88 13.42
CA SER A 32 -10.29 6.69 14.59
C SER A 32 -8.80 6.83 14.26
N GLY A 33 -8.43 7.24 13.04
CA GLY A 33 -7.03 7.32 12.60
C GLY A 33 -6.33 5.96 12.43
N HIS A 34 -7.07 4.85 12.41
CA HIS A 34 -6.51 3.52 12.21
C HIS A 34 -6.28 3.28 10.72
N VAL A 35 -5.11 3.68 10.23
CA VAL A 35 -4.71 3.63 8.80
C VAL A 35 -3.50 2.72 8.54
N PHE A 36 -2.98 2.07 9.57
CA PHE A 36 -1.86 1.15 9.51
C PHE A 36 -2.12 -0.04 10.42
N CYS A 37 -1.84 -1.25 9.91
CA CYS A 37 -1.89 -2.49 10.66
C CYS A 37 -0.61 -3.30 10.40
N CYS A 38 -0.11 -3.94 11.45
CA CYS A 38 1.01 -4.87 11.39
C CYS A 38 0.58 -6.18 12.05
N GLU A 39 0.67 -7.29 11.32
CA GLU A 39 0.47 -8.63 11.85
C GLU A 39 1.73 -9.47 11.67
N ILE A 40 2.00 -10.35 12.64
CA ILE A 40 3.10 -11.31 12.58
C ILE A 40 2.48 -12.70 12.39
N LEU A 41 2.84 -13.35 11.30
CA LEU A 41 2.45 -14.73 11.01
C LEU A 41 3.63 -15.63 11.29
N ARG A 42 3.54 -16.47 12.32
CA ARG A 42 4.62 -17.37 12.72
C ARG A 42 4.45 -18.75 12.14
N GLN A 43 5.53 -19.31 11.60
CA GLN A 43 5.49 -20.69 11.15
C GLN A 43 5.53 -21.61 12.39
N TYR A 44 4.59 -22.55 12.46
CA TYR A 44 4.59 -23.53 13.53
C TYR A 44 5.87 -24.38 13.49
N SER A 45 6.63 -24.35 14.58
CA SER A 45 7.79 -25.21 14.80
C SER A 45 7.60 -26.05 16.07
N PRO A 46 7.81 -27.39 16.00
CA PRO A 46 7.68 -28.26 17.17
C PRO A 46 8.79 -28.05 18.22
N ILE A 47 9.88 -27.36 17.87
CA ILE A 47 10.95 -26.98 18.79
C ILE A 47 10.73 -25.51 19.16
N GLN A 48 10.00 -25.28 20.25
CA GLN A 48 9.67 -23.94 20.72
C GLN A 48 10.90 -23.26 21.33
N ASN A 49 11.42 -22.25 20.63
CA ASN A 49 12.07 -21.13 21.29
C ASN A 49 11.16 -19.93 21.01
N ASP A 50 10.15 -19.76 21.86
CA ASP A 50 8.99 -18.89 21.58
C ASP A 50 9.38 -17.41 21.52
N ASP A 51 10.53 -17.04 22.11
CA ASP A 51 10.96 -15.66 22.25
C ASP A 51 11.64 -15.06 20.99
N LEU A 52 11.97 -15.86 19.97
CA LEU A 52 12.71 -15.38 18.78
C LEU A 52 11.93 -15.60 17.47
N LEU A 53 12.02 -14.60 16.58
CA LEU A 53 11.51 -14.70 15.20
C LEU A 53 12.34 -15.69 14.38
N GLN A 54 11.67 -16.41 13.48
CA GLN A 54 12.30 -17.35 12.55
C GLN A 54 12.32 -16.76 11.13
N GLU A 55 13.22 -17.26 10.28
CA GLU A 55 13.30 -16.83 8.87
C GLU A 55 12.00 -17.06 8.09
N SER A 56 11.21 -18.04 8.53
CA SER A 56 9.91 -18.36 7.95
C SER A 56 8.74 -17.57 8.55
N ASP A 57 8.98 -16.74 9.56
CA ASP A 57 7.98 -15.83 10.07
C ASP A 57 7.77 -14.68 9.08
N ILE A 58 6.51 -14.25 8.94
CA ILE A 58 6.11 -13.27 7.93
C ILE A 58 5.52 -12.05 8.63
N PHE A 59 6.05 -10.89 8.29
CA PHE A 59 5.45 -9.60 8.63
C PHE A 59 4.45 -9.20 7.56
N VAL A 60 3.23 -8.88 7.97
CA VAL A 60 2.19 -8.33 7.11
C VAL A 60 1.96 -6.88 7.51
N PHE A 61 2.51 -5.97 6.71
CA PHE A 61 2.22 -4.54 6.82
C PHE A 61 1.07 -4.16 5.88
N ALA A 62 0.05 -3.54 6.43
CA ALA A 62 -1.10 -3.05 5.66
C ALA A 62 -1.30 -1.56 5.92
N PHE A 63 -1.34 -0.78 4.85
CA PHE A 63 -1.55 0.67 4.90
C PHE A 63 -2.81 1.05 4.14
N HIS A 64 -3.57 2.00 4.68
CA HIS A 64 -4.61 2.68 3.93
C HIS A 64 -3.96 3.73 3.02
N HIS A 65 -4.28 3.72 1.72
CA HIS A 65 -3.66 4.58 0.70
C HIS A 65 -3.77 6.09 0.95
N VAL A 66 -4.60 6.51 1.91
CA VAL A 66 -4.71 7.93 2.32
C VAL A 66 -3.44 8.44 3.01
N ALA A 67 -2.66 7.53 3.62
CA ALA A 67 -1.50 7.85 4.45
C ALA A 67 -0.21 7.24 3.90
N TYR A 68 -0.27 6.55 2.76
CA TYR A 68 0.86 5.81 2.21
C TYR A 68 0.78 5.74 0.69
N ASP A 69 1.90 6.06 0.04
CA ASP A 69 2.07 5.99 -1.40
C ASP A 69 3.38 5.28 -1.78
N ARG A 70 3.73 5.32 -3.07
CA ARG A 70 4.95 4.65 -3.56
C ARG A 70 6.21 5.28 -2.99
N ALA A 71 6.27 6.60 -2.85
CA ALA A 71 7.44 7.30 -2.32
C ALA A 71 7.61 7.02 -0.81
N SER A 72 6.50 6.88 -0.09
CA SER A 72 6.47 6.51 1.33
C SER A 72 7.10 5.13 1.62
N THR A 73 7.20 4.26 0.61
CA THR A 73 7.70 2.89 0.79
C THR A 73 9.17 2.84 1.15
N GLU A 74 10.01 3.58 0.44
CA GLU A 74 11.45 3.62 0.70
C GLU A 74 11.72 4.21 2.10
N ILE A 75 11.09 5.35 2.40
CA ILE A 75 11.18 6.01 3.71
C ILE A 75 10.79 5.07 4.86
N PHE A 76 9.66 4.35 4.73
CA PHE A 76 9.20 3.43 5.77
C PHE A 76 10.20 2.30 6.04
N PHE A 77 10.77 1.69 4.99
CA PHE A 77 11.71 0.59 5.17
C PHE A 77 13.08 1.05 5.67
N ASP A 78 13.54 2.24 5.27
CA ASP A 78 14.75 2.85 5.82
C ASP A 78 14.59 3.11 7.32
N ASP A 79 13.46 3.71 7.72
CA ASP A 79 13.13 3.97 9.11
C ASP A 79 12.98 2.66 9.91
N LEU A 80 12.30 1.65 9.34
CA LEU A 80 12.16 0.34 9.97
C LEU A 80 13.53 -0.32 10.21
N ASN A 81 14.43 -0.26 9.22
CA ASN A 81 15.77 -0.82 9.33
C ASN A 81 16.59 -0.11 10.43
N ILE A 82 16.57 1.22 10.46
CA ILE A 82 17.26 2.00 11.49
C ILE A 82 16.73 1.63 12.88
N ALA A 83 15.40 1.58 13.05
CA ALA A 83 14.79 1.24 14.33
C ALA A 83 15.15 -0.18 14.79
N TYR A 84 15.16 -1.12 13.85
CA TYR A 84 15.50 -2.52 14.11
C TYR A 84 16.97 -2.72 14.48
N GLU A 85 17.90 -2.06 13.77
CA GLU A 85 19.34 -2.17 14.03
C GLU A 85 19.76 -1.54 15.37
N HIS A 86 19.11 -0.46 15.77
CA HIS A 86 19.50 0.32 16.95
C HIS A 86 18.68 0.00 18.20
N ASP A 87 17.69 -0.92 18.09
CA ASP A 87 16.73 -1.29 19.13
C ASP A 87 16.10 -0.06 19.81
N LYS A 88 15.82 0.97 19.01
CA LYS A 88 15.32 2.26 19.48
C LYS A 88 14.30 2.81 18.51
N PRO A 89 13.18 3.35 19.02
CA PRO A 89 12.24 4.06 18.17
C PRO A 89 12.93 5.27 17.55
N ILE A 90 12.62 5.53 16.28
CA ILE A 90 13.05 6.77 15.64
C ILE A 90 12.31 7.92 16.33
N PRO A 91 13.04 8.89 16.90
CA PRO A 91 12.39 10.02 17.56
C PRO A 91 11.63 10.82 16.52
N ILE A 92 10.32 10.97 16.72
CA ILE A 92 9.53 11.93 15.97
C ILE A 92 9.95 13.31 16.44
N ASN A 93 10.55 14.08 15.53
CA ASN A 93 10.85 15.48 15.80
C ASN A 93 9.62 16.31 15.43
N GLU A 94 8.88 16.82 16.41
CA GLU A 94 7.70 17.65 16.15
C GLU A 94 8.05 18.98 15.46
N ASP A 95 9.32 19.41 15.50
CA ASP A 95 9.80 20.59 14.80
C ASP A 95 10.13 20.31 13.32
N THR A 96 10.14 19.05 12.88
CA THR A 96 10.29 18.75 11.44
C THR A 96 8.98 18.94 10.72
N PHE A 97 9.09 19.38 9.46
CA PHE A 97 7.96 19.61 8.57
C PHE A 97 7.09 18.35 8.45
N GLN A 98 5.84 18.44 8.93
CA GLN A 98 4.89 17.34 8.92
C GLN A 98 3.99 17.39 7.68
N TYR A 99 3.36 16.26 7.35
CA TYR A 99 2.41 16.20 6.23
C TYR A 99 1.26 17.22 6.38
N ILE A 100 0.84 17.52 7.61
CA ILE A 100 -0.21 18.53 7.86
C ILE A 100 0.24 19.94 7.44
N ASP A 101 1.51 20.27 7.64
CA ASP A 101 2.08 21.56 7.23
C ASP A 101 2.08 21.67 5.70
N PHE A 102 2.48 20.58 5.03
CA PHE A 102 2.37 20.47 3.57
C PHE A 102 0.93 20.64 3.10
N ALA A 103 -0.04 19.95 3.70
CA ALA A 103 -1.44 20.04 3.30
C ALA A 103 -2.03 21.46 3.47
N VAL A 104 -1.63 22.18 4.52
CA VAL A 104 -2.01 23.59 4.72
C VAL A 104 -1.35 24.50 3.68
N TYR A 105 -0.08 24.25 3.36
CA TYR A 105 0.64 24.98 2.33
C TYR A 105 0.05 24.73 0.94
N GLU A 106 -0.22 23.47 0.57
CA GLU A 106 -0.76 23.05 -0.72
C GLU A 106 -2.08 23.77 -1.03
N ARG A 107 -2.96 23.92 -0.04
CA ARG A 107 -4.24 24.65 -0.20
C ARG A 107 -4.08 26.13 -0.57
N LYS A 108 -2.91 26.72 -0.33
CA LYS A 108 -2.59 28.12 -0.68
C LYS A 108 -1.94 28.23 -2.06
N ILE A 109 -1.54 27.12 -2.68
CA ILE A 109 -0.91 27.14 -4.01
C ILE A 109 -1.95 27.59 -5.04
N ASN A 110 -1.57 28.58 -5.86
CA ASN A 110 -2.42 29.03 -6.96
C ASN A 110 -2.40 28.01 -8.11
N MET A 111 -3.51 27.30 -8.28
CA MET A 111 -3.68 26.27 -9.31
C MET A 111 -4.36 26.77 -10.59
N ASN A 112 -4.50 28.08 -10.80
CA ASN A 112 -5.25 28.63 -11.95
C ASN A 112 -4.62 28.24 -13.29
N LEU A 113 -3.30 28.36 -13.43
CA LEU A 113 -2.61 27.99 -14.67
C LEU A 113 -2.76 26.48 -14.97
N ALA A 114 -2.62 25.63 -13.95
CA ALA A 114 -2.84 24.19 -14.10
C ALA A 114 -4.28 23.88 -14.51
N ARG A 115 -5.27 24.58 -13.91
CA ARG A 115 -6.68 24.42 -14.24
C ARG A 115 -6.98 24.86 -15.68
N GLU A 116 -6.49 26.02 -16.10
CA GLU A 116 -6.65 26.53 -17.47
C GLU A 116 -6.03 25.58 -18.48
N PHE A 117 -4.82 25.07 -18.19
CA PHE A 117 -4.16 24.07 -19.01
C PHE A 117 -5.02 22.81 -19.16
N TRP A 118 -5.42 22.17 -18.05
CA TRP A 118 -6.20 20.93 -18.12
C TRP A 118 -7.58 21.13 -18.76
N HIS A 119 -8.21 22.28 -18.52
CA HIS A 119 -9.46 22.62 -19.20
C HIS A 119 -9.27 22.69 -20.71
N ALA A 120 -8.22 23.36 -21.20
CA ALA A 120 -7.93 23.44 -22.63
C ALA A 120 -7.60 22.06 -23.23
N GLN A 121 -6.80 21.23 -22.54
CA GLN A 121 -6.43 19.89 -23.01
C GLN A 121 -7.62 18.93 -23.09
N LEU A 122 -8.56 19.04 -22.15
CA LEU A 122 -9.71 18.15 -22.07
C LEU A 122 -10.95 18.71 -22.78
N ASN A 123 -10.87 19.92 -23.35
CA ASN A 123 -11.99 20.52 -24.06
C ASN A 123 -12.35 19.69 -25.30
N GLY A 124 -13.62 19.27 -25.39
CA GLY A 124 -14.10 18.40 -26.48
C GLY A 124 -13.71 16.92 -26.34
N TYR A 125 -13.07 16.52 -25.24
CA TYR A 125 -12.79 15.11 -24.97
C TYR A 125 -14.09 14.34 -24.74
N ASN A 126 -14.40 13.39 -25.63
CA ASN A 126 -15.55 12.50 -25.48
C ASN A 126 -15.15 11.23 -24.71
N SER A 127 -15.45 11.21 -23.41
CA SER A 127 -15.18 10.05 -22.54
C SER A 127 -16.00 8.80 -22.88
N GLU A 128 -17.06 8.92 -23.67
CA GLU A 128 -17.93 7.79 -24.02
C GLU A 128 -17.37 6.96 -25.18
N SER A 129 -16.58 7.56 -26.09
CA SER A 129 -16.08 6.87 -27.28
C SER A 129 -14.93 5.88 -27.02
N GLN A 130 -14.33 5.90 -25.83
CA GLN A 130 -13.17 5.08 -25.47
C GLN A 130 -13.46 3.99 -24.42
N ARG A 131 -14.73 3.67 -24.14
CA ARG A 131 -15.06 2.57 -23.22
C ARG A 131 -15.17 1.24 -23.98
N PRO A 132 -14.14 0.37 -23.99
CA PRO A 132 -14.28 -0.98 -24.55
C PRO A 132 -15.21 -1.88 -23.73
N PHE A 133 -15.62 -1.46 -22.51
CA PHE A 133 -16.47 -2.26 -21.63
C PHE A 133 -17.69 -1.47 -21.14
N SER A 134 -18.87 -2.03 -21.35
CA SER A 134 -20.19 -1.50 -20.99
C SER A 134 -20.58 -1.67 -19.51
N MET A 135 -19.62 -1.94 -18.63
CA MET A 135 -19.87 -2.23 -17.22
C MET A 135 -19.20 -1.19 -16.33
N ASP A 136 -19.79 0.01 -16.28
CA ASP A 136 -19.78 0.70 -14.99
C ASP A 136 -20.53 -0.22 -14.04
N ARG A 137 -19.79 -0.95 -13.20
CA ARG A 137 -20.38 -1.65 -12.06
C ARG A 137 -21.06 -0.58 -11.23
N TYR A 138 -22.38 -0.46 -11.38
CA TYR A 138 -23.20 0.33 -10.46
C TYR A 138 -22.72 -0.01 -9.05
N ARG A 139 -22.31 1.00 -8.29
CA ARG A 139 -22.00 0.86 -6.87
C ARG A 139 -23.29 0.43 -6.17
N ILE A 140 -23.52 -0.86 -6.06
CA ILE A 140 -24.54 -1.39 -5.15
C ILE A 140 -23.97 -1.17 -3.76
N VAL A 141 -24.65 -0.34 -2.96
CA VAL A 141 -24.22 0.15 -1.64
C VAL A 141 -23.89 -0.98 -0.64
N ASN A 142 -24.35 -2.21 -0.91
CA ASN A 142 -24.13 -3.40 -0.08
C ASN A 142 -23.16 -4.43 -0.66
N ASP A 143 -22.53 -4.18 -1.81
CA ASP A 143 -21.71 -5.22 -2.45
C ASP A 143 -20.33 -5.28 -1.80
N GLN A 144 -20.05 -6.43 -1.18
CA GLN A 144 -18.69 -6.81 -0.85
C GLN A 144 -17.88 -6.71 -2.14
N ARG A 145 -16.82 -5.89 -2.14
CA ARG A 145 -15.89 -5.74 -3.27
C ARG A 145 -15.75 -7.08 -3.98
N SER A 146 -16.09 -7.15 -5.27
CA SER A 146 -15.88 -8.38 -6.05
C SER A 146 -14.43 -8.83 -5.83
N PRO A 147 -14.20 -9.95 -5.12
CA PRO A 147 -12.87 -10.30 -4.63
C PRO A 147 -11.98 -10.89 -5.73
N TYR A 148 -12.51 -11.04 -6.94
CA TYR A 148 -11.84 -11.70 -8.05
C TYR A 148 -11.08 -10.68 -8.88
N THR A 149 -9.81 -10.51 -8.54
CA THR A 149 -8.83 -9.85 -9.42
C THR A 149 -7.96 -10.95 -10.03
N VAL A 150 -7.76 -10.90 -11.35
CA VAL A 150 -6.76 -11.74 -12.03
C VAL A 150 -5.50 -10.90 -12.19
N HIS A 151 -4.39 -11.39 -11.68
CA HIS A 151 -3.08 -10.80 -11.91
C HIS A 151 -2.37 -11.61 -12.98
N ILE A 152 -1.85 -10.94 -14.01
CA ILE A 152 -0.99 -11.54 -15.03
C ILE A 152 0.32 -10.77 -14.97
N GLU A 153 1.41 -11.49 -14.73
CA GLU A 153 2.75 -10.94 -14.67
C GLU A 153 3.53 -11.37 -15.92
N PHE A 154 4.26 -10.43 -16.51
CA PHE A 154 5.23 -10.70 -17.55
C PHE A 154 6.55 -10.06 -17.15
N ALA A 155 7.63 -10.83 -17.20
CA ALA A 155 8.97 -10.32 -16.97
C ALA A 155 9.56 -9.88 -18.31
N LEU A 156 10.02 -8.64 -18.39
CA LEU A 156 10.84 -8.18 -19.50
C LEU A 156 12.28 -8.64 -19.24
N ASP A 157 12.93 -9.22 -20.24
CA ASP A 157 14.33 -9.60 -20.10
C ASP A 157 15.27 -8.39 -20.07
N ASP A 158 16.52 -8.62 -19.65
CA ASP A 158 17.54 -7.59 -19.52
C ASP A 158 17.85 -6.89 -20.86
N ASN A 159 17.81 -7.61 -21.97
CA ASN A 159 18.14 -7.05 -23.28
C ASN A 159 17.05 -6.08 -23.74
N LEU A 160 15.79 -6.46 -23.58
CA LEU A 160 14.64 -5.62 -23.88
C LEU A 160 14.58 -4.41 -22.95
N SER A 161 14.85 -4.62 -21.66
CA SER A 161 14.91 -3.55 -20.66
C SER A 161 16.00 -2.53 -21.01
N ARG A 162 17.22 -2.99 -21.36
CA ARG A 162 18.31 -2.11 -21.83
C ARG A 162 17.96 -1.38 -23.13
N SER A 163 17.26 -2.03 -24.04
CA SER A 163 16.84 -1.41 -25.30
C SER A 163 15.87 -0.24 -25.05
N PHE A 164 14.92 -0.39 -24.12
CA PHE A 164 14.04 0.70 -23.72
C PHE A 164 14.82 1.87 -23.10
N LEU A 165 15.79 1.58 -22.21
CA LEU A 165 16.63 2.61 -21.61
C LEU A 165 17.44 3.38 -22.67
N SER A 166 18.04 2.68 -23.64
CA SER A 166 18.78 3.32 -24.73
C SER A 166 17.91 4.14 -25.69
N TYR A 167 16.64 3.79 -25.83
CA TYR A 167 15.71 4.54 -26.67
C TYR A 167 15.22 5.82 -25.98
N ALA A 168 15.11 5.79 -24.64
CA ALA A 168 14.61 6.91 -23.85
C ALA A 168 15.70 7.94 -23.47
N SER A 169 16.98 7.60 -23.64
CA SER A 169 18.15 8.48 -23.43
C SER A 169 18.49 9.31 -24.66
#